data_AF-A0A5B7IBN2-F1
#
_entry.id   AF-A0A5B7IBN2-F1
#
_cell.length_a   1.000
_cell.length_b   1.000
_cell.length_c   1.000
_cell.angle_alpha   90.00
_cell.angle_beta   90.00
_cell.angle_gamma   90.00
#
_symmetry.space_group_name_H-M   'P 1'
#
loop_
_entity.id
_entity.type
_entity.pdbx_description
1 polymer ?
#
loop_
_entity_poly.entity_id
_entity_poly.type
_entity_poly.pdbx_seq_one_letter_code
_entity_poly.pdbx_strand_id
1 'polypeptide(L)' 'MKTHKDVEAPYKCDVDGCSKSYFTPNSLTSHMRSHHKEEELRCQWTGCGKKFDKPCRLKTHMRVHTGQRPFACTYEVGGE' A
#
# COMPACT_ATOMS: atom_id res chain seq x y z
N MET A 1 20.05 35.08 17.00
CA MET A 1 19.62 33.73 16.60
C MET A 1 19.35 33.79 15.11
N LYS A 2 20.22 33.19 14.28
CA LYS A 2 20.06 33.26 12.81
C LYS A 2 18.89 32.36 12.46
N THR A 3 17.75 32.96 12.16
CA THR A 3 16.59 32.27 11.60
C THR A 3 17.05 31.68 10.26
N HIS A 4 17.13 30.35 10.17
CA HIS A 4 17.35 29.70 8.91
C HIS A 4 16.21 30.14 7.99
N LYS A 5 16.54 30.95 6.98
CA LYS A 5 15.66 31.34 5.87
C LYS A 5 14.87 30.11 5.47
N ASP A 6 13.58 30.29 5.27
CA ASP A 6 12.57 29.33 4.85
C ASP A 6 13.02 28.65 3.55
N VAL A 7 13.91 27.67 3.70
CA VAL A 7 14.49 26.93 2.59
C VAL A 7 13.44 25.89 2.24
N GLU A 8 12.57 26.26 1.31
CA GLU A 8 11.63 25.32 0.72
C GLU A 8 12.43 24.20 0.04
N ALA A 9 12.10 22.97 0.41
CA ALA A 9 12.67 21.79 -0.19
C ALA A 9 12.28 21.74 -1.69
N PRO A 10 13.26 21.81 -2.62
CA PRO A 10 12.98 21.94 -4.04
C PRO A 10 12.37 20.67 -4.65
N TYR A 11 12.58 19.50 -4.05
CA TYR A 11 12.08 18.22 -4.55
C TYR A 11 10.81 17.81 -3.80
N LYS A 12 9.65 18.11 -4.37
CA LYS A 12 8.34 17.80 -3.77
C LYS A 12 7.80 16.48 -4.32
N CYS A 13 7.05 15.74 -3.50
CA CYS A 13 6.28 14.60 -3.97
C CYS A 13 5.11 15.09 -4.83
N ASP A 14 4.90 14.46 -5.98
CA ASP A 14 3.82 14.79 -6.93
C ASP A 14 2.57 13.91 -6.72
N VAL A 15 2.63 12.94 -5.80
CA VAL A 15 1.50 12.03 -5.54
C VAL A 15 0.37 12.76 -4.81
N ASP A 16 -0.84 12.70 -5.38
CA ASP A 16 -2.05 13.27 -4.79
C ASP A 16 -2.26 12.76 -3.35
N GLY A 17 -2.43 13.70 -2.41
CA GLY A 17 -2.54 13.41 -0.98
C GLY A 17 -1.20 13.20 -0.24
N CYS A 18 -0.04 13.37 -0.89
CA CYS A 18 1.27 13.33 -0.24
C CYS A 18 1.92 14.73 -0.17
N SER A 19 2.08 15.28 1.04
CA SER A 19 2.69 16.61 1.25
C SER A 19 4.18 16.57 1.60
N LYS A 20 4.90 15.49 1.27
CA LYS A 20 6.32 15.34 1.63
C LYS A 20 7.24 16.03 0.61
N SER A 21 8.32 16.62 1.11
CA SER A 21 9.33 17.31 0.30
C SER A 21 10.75 17.04 0.81
N TYR A 22 11.73 17.10 -0.08
CA TYR A 22 13.10 16.68 0.15
C TYR A 22 14.11 17.69 -0.43
N PHE A 23 15.28 17.78 0.20
CA PHE A 23 16.38 18.63 -0.27
C PHE A 23 17.29 17.96 -1.30
N THR A 24 17.13 16.65 -1.51
CA THR A 24 17.92 15.91 -2.49
C THR A 24 17.02 15.04 -3.38
N PRO A 25 17.39 14.85 -4.65
CA PRO A 25 16.60 14.02 -5.56
C PRO A 25 16.61 12.55 -5.12
N ASN A 26 17.71 12.06 -4.55
CA ASN A 26 17.82 10.67 -4.09
C ASN A 26 16.84 10.35 -2.95
N SER A 27 16.61 11.30 -2.05
CA SER A 27 15.60 11.16 -0.99
C SER A 27 14.18 11.11 -1.56
N LEU A 28 13.86 11.95 -2.55
CA LEU A 28 12.59 11.89 -3.27
C LEU A 28 12.42 10.55 -3.99
N THR A 29 13.42 10.10 -4.76
CA THR A 29 13.38 8.81 -5.47
C THR A 29 13.15 7.63 -4.53
N SER A 30 13.85 7.60 -3.37
CA SER A 30 13.63 6.56 -2.35
C SER A 30 12.20 6.60 -1.79
N HIS A 31 11.68 7.80 -1.54
CA HIS A 31 10.30 7.98 -1.10
C HIS A 31 9.26 7.53 -2.14
N MET A 32 9.44 7.83 -3.43
CA MET A 32 8.51 7.40 -4.48
C MET A 32 8.35 5.87 -4.55
N ARG A 33 9.39 5.10 -4.19
CA ARG A 33 9.29 3.63 -4.07
C ARG A 33 8.29 3.19 -2.99
N SER A 34 8.04 4.00 -1.98
CA SER A 34 7.02 3.72 -0.96
C SER A 34 5.60 3.91 -1.48
N HIS A 35 5.38 4.85 -2.41
CA HIS A 35 4.08 5.03 -3.06
C HIS A 35 3.75 3.89 -3.99
N HIS A 36 4.73 3.39 -4.76
CA HIS A 36 4.53 2.18 -5.56
C HIS A 36 4.07 1.03 -4.66
N LYS A 37 4.77 0.78 -3.55
CA LYS A 37 4.35 -0.23 -2.56
C LYS A 37 2.97 0.03 -1.99
N GLU A 38 2.59 1.26 -1.69
CA GLU A 38 1.25 1.55 -1.17
C GLU A 38 0.15 1.32 -2.23
N GLU A 39 0.41 1.70 -3.48
CA GLU A 39 -0.48 1.48 -4.61
C GLU A 39 -0.68 -0.01 -4.89
N GLU A 40 0.42 -0.77 -4.89
CA GLU A 40 0.44 -2.24 -4.99
C GLU A 40 -0.34 -2.92 -3.85
N LEU A 41 -0.47 -2.25 -2.71
CA LEU A 41 -1.17 -2.76 -1.53
C LEU A 41 -2.61 -2.25 -1.41
N ARG A 42 -3.13 -1.56 -2.43
CA ARG A 42 -4.55 -1.23 -2.53
C ARG A 42 -5.32 -2.36 -3.21
N CYS A 43 -6.53 -2.62 -2.74
CA CYS A 43 -7.47 -3.47 -3.42
C CYS A 43 -7.86 -2.84 -4.76
N GLN A 44 -7.50 -3.51 -5.85
CA GLN A 44 -7.80 -3.10 -7.23
C GLN A 44 -9.28 -3.33 -7.61
N TRP A 45 -10.09 -3.96 -6.73
CA TRP A 45 -11.49 -4.22 -7.03
C TRP A 45 -12.30 -2.92 -7.06
N THR A 46 -12.99 -2.69 -8.17
CA THR A 46 -13.80 -1.48 -8.39
C THR A 46 -14.82 -1.31 -7.26
N GLY A 47 -14.77 -0.15 -6.59
CA GLY A 47 -15.67 0.18 -5.47
C GLY A 47 -15.22 -0.31 -4.08
N CYS A 48 -14.14 -1.08 -3.95
CA CYS A 48 -13.65 -1.54 -2.63
C CYS A 48 -12.78 -0.48 -1.93
N GLY A 49 -11.80 0.07 -2.65
CA GLY A 49 -10.94 1.16 -2.17
C GLY A 49 -10.02 0.84 -0.98
N LYS A 50 -10.10 -0.37 -0.39
CA LYS A 50 -9.31 -0.77 0.80
C LYS A 50 -7.81 -0.77 0.53
N LYS A 51 -7.02 -0.32 1.50
CA LYS A 51 -5.54 -0.35 1.49
C LYS A 51 -5.02 -1.29 2.58
N PHE A 52 -3.88 -1.92 2.35
CA PHE A 52 -3.25 -2.86 3.29
C PHE A 52 -1.81 -2.46 3.59
N ASP A 53 -1.31 -2.82 4.76
CA ASP A 53 0.09 -2.59 5.16
C ASP A 53 1.05 -3.68 4.64
N LYS A 54 0.51 -4.83 4.22
CA LYS A 54 1.28 -6.02 3.83
C LYS A 54 0.68 -6.73 2.61
N PRO A 55 1.51 -7.27 1.71
CA PRO A 55 1.05 -7.96 0.50
C PRO A 55 0.27 -9.23 0.82
N CYS A 56 0.62 -9.95 1.89
CA CYS A 56 -0.12 -11.15 2.32
C CYS A 56 -1.55 -10.83 2.79
N ARG A 57 -1.78 -9.62 3.35
CA ARG A 57 -3.10 -9.17 3.77
C ARG A 57 -3.96 -8.78 2.58
N LEU A 58 -3.41 -8.05 1.61
CA LEU A 58 -4.11 -7.79 0.34
C LEU A 58 -4.47 -9.10 -0.38
N LYS A 59 -3.52 -10.02 -0.53
CA LYS A 59 -3.76 -11.32 -1.19
C LYS A 59 -4.86 -12.12 -0.51
N THR A 60 -4.90 -12.13 0.82
CA THR A 60 -5.97 -12.80 1.57
C THR A 60 -7.31 -12.08 1.40
N HIS A 61 -7.30 -10.74 1.44
CA HIS A 61 -8.50 -9.93 1.23
C HIS A 61 -9.14 -10.17 -0.15
N MET A 62 -8.34 -10.31 -1.22
CA MET A 62 -8.86 -10.57 -2.57
C MET A 62 -9.74 -11.84 -2.65
N ARG A 63 -9.59 -12.79 -1.73
CA ARG A 63 -10.44 -13.99 -1.65
C ARG A 63 -11.91 -13.67 -1.33
N VAL A 64 -12.17 -12.54 -0.68
CA VAL A 64 -13.54 -12.08 -0.39
C VAL A 64 -14.26 -11.69 -1.68
N HIS A 65 -13.55 -11.15 -2.66
CA HIS A 65 -14.12 -10.77 -3.94
C HIS A 65 -14.27 -11.96 -4.90
N THR A 66 -13.31 -12.88 -4.89
CA THR A 66 -13.32 -14.05 -5.78
C THR A 66 -14.10 -15.25 -5.22
N GLY A 67 -14.52 -15.21 -3.96
CA GLY A 67 -15.17 -16.33 -3.29
C GLY A 67 -14.26 -17.56 -3.10
N GLN A 68 -12.95 -17.42 -3.30
CA GLN A 68 -12.02 -18.53 -3.19
C GLN A 68 -11.97 -19.10 -1.77
N ARG A 69 -12.23 -20.41 -1.64
CA ARG A 69 -12.10 -21.19 -0.40
C ARG A 69 -10.98 -22.22 -0.55
N PRO A 70 -9.70 -21.82 -0.38
CA PRO A 70 -8.54 -22.68 -0.64
C PRO A 70 -8.36 -23.81 0.38
N PHE A 71 -9.13 -23.80 1.47
CA PHE A 71 -9.08 -24.83 2.51
C PHE A 71 -10.41 -25.57 2.52
N ALA A 72 -10.35 -26.87 2.25
CA ALA A 72 -11.47 -27.79 2.41
C ALA A 72 -11.27 -28.61 3.70
N CYS A 73 -12.35 -28.91 4.40
CA CYS A 73 -12.32 -29.84 5.53
C CYS A 73 -12.31 -31.26 4.97
N THR A 74 -11.31 -32.06 5.33
CA THR A 74 -11.18 -33.47 4.93
C THR A 74 -11.68 -34.42 6.01
N TYR A 75 -12.41 -33.92 7.01
CA TYR A 75 -13.04 -34.79 7.98
C TYR A 75 -14.25 -35.46 7.32
N GLU A 76 -14.02 -36.65 6.78
CA GLU A 76 -15.07 -37.52 6.32
C GLU A 76 -15.73 -38.09 7.59
N VAL A 77 -16.98 -37.68 7.85
CA VAL A 77 -17.81 -38.39 8.81
C VAL A 77 -17.97 -39.78 8.22
N GLY A 78 -17.31 -40.77 8.82
CA GLY A 78 -17.54 -42.17 8.52
C GLY A 78 -19.02 -42.44 8.72
N GLY A 79 -19.75 -42.50 7.61
CA GLY A 79 -21.11 -42.98 7.55
C GLY A 79 -21.10 -44.45 7.95
N GLU A 80 -21.84 -44.72 9.02
CA GLU A 80 -22.50 -46.00 9.35
C GLU A 80 -22.80 -46.90 8.14
#